data_AF-A0A845CBX3-F1
#
_entry.id   AF-A0A845CBX3-F1
#
_cell.length_a   1.000
_cell.length_b   1.000
_cell.length_c   1.000
_cell.angle_alpha   90.00
_cell.angle_beta   90.00
_cell.angle_gamma   90.00
#
_symmetry.space_group_name_H-M   'P 1'
#
loop_
_entity.id
_entity.type
_entity.pdbx_description
1 polymer ?
#
loop_
_entity_poly.entity_id
_entity_poly.type
_entity_poly.pdbx_seq_one_letter_code
_entity_poly.pdbx_strand_id
1 'polypeptide(L)'
;MRQGVVIDGVGGHEGFRGGEGGYEPGRNPYFKKWSTRTMRPVVSFDKCTKCTLCWIACPDTCFDVTPDGYFDANMEACCGCGVCEAICPVKDCITMVNEVVFEERDSQWQMWDENKEDYDKYMDEKISTGKIEGRHPITGLGQAFSGIGIEMGHNPETAQVKTLQDLK
;
A
#
# COMPACT_ATOMS: atom_id res chain seq x y z
N MET A 1 24.29 -8.48 34.65
CA MET A 1 23.33 -9.60 34.58
C MET A 1 21.92 -9.05 34.62
N ARG A 2 21.07 -9.37 33.66
CA ARG A 2 19.62 -9.09 33.75
C ARG A 2 19.00 -10.23 34.56
N GLN A 3 18.24 -9.93 35.62
CA GLN A 3 17.65 -10.94 36.53
C GLN A 3 16.40 -11.63 35.95
N GLY A 4 16.34 -11.84 34.63
CA GLY A 4 15.24 -12.53 33.96
C GLY A 4 15.57 -12.81 32.51
N VAL A 5 14.95 -13.85 31.94
CA VAL A 5 14.95 -14.10 30.50
C VAL A 5 14.08 -13.01 29.86
N VAL A 6 14.71 -11.88 29.57
CA VAL A 6 14.11 -10.85 28.72
C VAL A 6 14.50 -11.24 27.30
N ILE A 7 13.52 -11.63 26.49
CA ILE A 7 13.72 -11.71 25.05
C ILE A 7 13.95 -10.26 24.61
N ASP A 8 15.17 -9.97 24.15
CA ASP A 8 15.45 -8.67 23.56
C ASP A 8 14.47 -8.44 22.41
N GLY A 9 13.94 -7.22 22.33
CA GLY A 9 13.16 -6.82 21.17
C GLY A 9 14.01 -7.09 19.92
N VAL A 10 13.43 -7.78 18.95
CA VAL A 10 14.07 -7.95 17.65
C VAL A 10 14.33 -6.53 17.13
N GLY A 11 15.61 -6.17 17.00
CA GLY A 11 16.02 -4.86 16.53
C GLY A 11 15.51 -4.59 15.10
N GLY A 12 15.87 -3.43 14.56
CA GLY A 12 15.58 -3.12 13.16
C GLY A 12 14.70 -1.89 12.94
N HIS A 13 14.72 -0.91 13.84
CA HIS A 13 14.33 0.47 13.50
C HIS A 13 15.53 1.20 12.88
N GLU A 14 16.06 0.64 11.81
CA GLU A 14 17.18 1.20 11.06
C GLU A 14 16.64 2.18 10.01
N GLY A 15 17.53 3.01 9.46
CA GLY A 15 17.17 3.86 8.33
C GLY A 15 16.86 3.03 7.09
N PHE A 16 16.23 3.65 6.10
CA PHE A 16 15.77 3.00 4.87
C PHE A 16 16.89 2.15 4.24
N ARG A 17 16.74 0.81 4.25
CA ARG A 17 17.71 -0.16 3.70
C ARG A 17 19.12 -0.02 4.29
N GLY A 18 19.22 0.31 5.57
CA GLY A 18 20.50 0.53 6.26
C GLY A 18 21.17 1.87 5.97
N GLY A 19 20.46 2.80 5.32
CA GLY A 19 20.91 4.17 5.05
C GLY A 19 20.64 5.15 6.21
N GLU A 20 20.93 6.44 5.97
CA GLU A 20 20.55 7.52 6.88
C GLU A 20 19.13 8.00 6.63
N GLY A 21 18.34 8.14 7.70
CA GLY A 21 16.95 8.59 7.63
C GLY A 21 15.95 7.51 7.21
N GLY A 22 14.66 7.81 7.36
CA GLY A 22 13.60 6.83 7.15
C GLY A 22 13.34 5.94 8.36
N TYR A 23 12.23 5.20 8.30
CA TYR A 23 11.83 4.21 9.29
C TYR A 23 11.56 2.89 8.57
N GLU A 24 12.40 1.91 8.83
CA GLU A 24 12.18 0.52 8.46
C GLU A 24 11.75 -0.26 9.72
N PRO A 25 10.73 -1.13 9.66
CA PRO A 25 10.41 -2.01 10.77
C PRO A 25 11.31 -3.25 10.78
N GLY A 26 11.65 -3.73 11.97
CA GLY A 26 12.39 -4.97 12.16
C GLY A 26 11.62 -6.17 11.61
N ARG A 27 12.19 -6.85 10.60
CA ARG A 27 11.56 -7.99 9.91
C ARG A 27 12.26 -9.30 10.23
N ASN A 28 11.50 -10.38 10.16
CA ASN A 28 12.07 -11.72 10.31
C ASN A 28 12.87 -12.08 9.03
N PRO A 29 14.16 -12.45 9.15
CA PRO A 29 14.96 -12.84 8.00
C PRO A 29 14.51 -14.17 7.37
N TYR A 30 13.85 -15.04 8.13
CA TYR A 30 13.44 -16.37 7.67
C TYR A 30 11.99 -16.41 7.19
N PHE A 31 11.09 -15.72 7.88
CA PHE A 31 9.67 -15.76 7.57
C PHE A 31 9.27 -14.58 6.68
N LYS A 32 9.20 -14.84 5.37
CA LYS A 32 8.76 -13.86 4.38
C LYS A 32 7.28 -14.08 4.04
N LYS A 33 6.49 -12.99 4.01
CA LYS A 33 5.03 -13.04 3.86
C LYS A 33 4.58 -13.09 2.40
N TRP A 34 5.49 -12.87 1.45
CA TRP A 34 5.16 -12.80 0.03
C TRP A 34 4.47 -14.05 -0.53
N SER A 35 4.70 -15.23 0.04
CA SER A 35 4.12 -16.47 -0.47
C SER A 35 2.59 -16.55 -0.31
N THR A 36 2.01 -15.73 0.57
CA THR A 36 0.57 -15.73 0.84
C THR A 36 -0.21 -14.77 -0.04
N ARG A 37 0.46 -13.96 -0.87
CA ARG A 37 -0.23 -12.93 -1.67
C ARG A 37 -0.69 -13.47 -3.01
N THR A 38 -1.87 -13.03 -3.43
CA THR A 38 -2.37 -13.22 -4.81
C THR A 38 -2.09 -11.99 -5.68
N MET A 39 -1.71 -10.88 -5.06
CA MET A 39 -1.63 -9.55 -5.67
C MET A 39 -0.76 -8.63 -4.84
N ARG A 40 -0.23 -7.60 -5.46
CA ARG A 40 0.65 -6.61 -4.83
C ARG A 40 0.29 -5.18 -5.23
N PRO A 41 0.56 -4.18 -4.37
CA PRO A 41 0.36 -2.79 -4.72
C PRO A 41 1.48 -2.32 -5.65
N VAL A 42 1.13 -1.61 -6.71
CA VAL A 42 2.03 -0.80 -7.53
C VAL A 42 1.78 0.67 -7.21
N VAL A 43 2.83 1.42 -6.89
CA VAL A 43 2.73 2.78 -6.32
C VAL A 43 3.19 3.82 -7.33
N SER A 44 2.29 4.69 -7.77
CA SER A 44 2.65 5.87 -8.56
C SER A 44 3.17 6.97 -7.64
N PHE A 45 4.50 7.10 -7.56
CA PHE A 45 5.17 8.08 -6.70
C PHE A 45 4.90 9.54 -7.11
N ASP A 46 4.71 9.82 -8.41
CA ASP A 46 4.41 11.17 -8.90
C ASP A 46 3.02 11.69 -8.47
N LYS A 47 2.08 10.78 -8.22
CA LYS A 47 0.74 11.13 -7.70
C LYS A 47 0.69 11.14 -6.17
N CYS A 48 1.73 10.67 -5.50
CA CYS A 48 1.73 10.51 -4.05
C CYS A 48 1.84 11.86 -3.33
N THR A 49 0.84 12.19 -2.51
CA THR A 49 0.81 13.42 -1.69
C THR A 49 1.49 13.27 -0.33
N LYS A 50 2.14 12.13 -0.07
CA LYS A 50 2.83 11.82 1.20
C LYS A 50 1.93 11.94 2.44
N CYS A 51 0.64 11.63 2.29
CA CYS A 51 -0.36 11.75 3.36
C CYS A 51 -0.22 10.72 4.51
N THR A 52 0.67 9.73 4.41
CA THR A 52 0.98 8.70 5.42
C THR A 52 -0.13 7.67 5.71
N LEU A 53 -1.31 7.80 5.10
CA LEU A 53 -2.46 6.93 5.38
C LEU A 53 -2.19 5.46 5.04
N CYS A 54 -1.50 5.19 3.93
CA CYS A 54 -1.12 3.83 3.54
C CYS A 54 -0.15 3.18 4.54
N TRP A 55 0.72 3.97 5.17
CA TRP A 55 1.68 3.51 6.16
C TRP A 55 1.00 3.15 7.48
N ILE A 56 0.12 4.02 7.99
CA ILE A 56 -0.61 3.81 9.25
C ILE A 56 -1.61 2.66 9.14
N ALA A 57 -2.31 2.57 8.01
CA ALA A 57 -3.36 1.56 7.81
C ALA A 57 -2.81 0.16 7.48
N CYS A 58 -1.51 0.02 7.22
CA CYS A 58 -0.92 -1.27 6.85
C CYS A 58 -0.85 -2.20 8.08
N PRO A 59 -1.60 -3.33 8.10
CA PRO A 59 -1.59 -4.24 9.25
C PRO A 59 -0.24 -4.95 9.44
N ASP A 60 0.54 -5.07 8.36
CA ASP A 60 1.83 -5.76 8.35
C ASP A 60 3.03 -4.82 8.38
N THR A 61 2.81 -3.49 8.42
CA THR A 61 3.87 -2.47 8.35
C THR A 61 4.86 -2.75 7.22
N CYS A 62 4.35 -3.01 6.01
CA CYS A 62 5.21 -3.33 4.86
C CYS A 62 5.81 -2.10 4.17
N PHE A 63 5.40 -0.89 4.54
CA PHE A 63 5.89 0.34 3.94
C PHE A 63 7.11 0.86 4.71
N ASP A 64 8.21 1.03 4.00
CA ASP A 64 9.44 1.65 4.47
C ASP A 64 9.41 3.14 4.13
N VAL A 65 9.69 3.99 5.11
CA VAL A 65 9.74 5.44 4.89
C VAL A 65 11.06 5.76 4.22
N THR A 66 11.01 6.28 3.00
CA THR A 66 12.22 6.66 2.25
C THR A 66 12.79 7.97 2.78
N PRO A 67 14.07 8.30 2.50
CA PRO A 67 14.68 9.57 2.92
C PRO A 67 13.92 10.80 2.40
N ASP A 68 13.29 10.69 1.23
CA ASP A 68 12.46 11.74 0.62
C ASP A 68 11.06 11.85 1.22
N GLY A 69 10.71 11.01 2.20
CA GLY A 69 9.39 10.96 2.81
C GLY A 69 8.31 10.29 1.95
N TYR A 70 8.71 9.51 0.94
CA TYR A 70 7.81 8.58 0.26
C TYR A 70 7.71 7.26 1.04
N PHE A 71 6.76 6.42 0.63
CA PHE A 71 6.49 5.14 1.27
C PHE A 71 6.75 4.03 0.25
N ASP A 72 7.90 3.37 0.34
CA ASP A 72 8.23 2.23 -0.51
C ASP A 72 7.62 0.96 0.08
N ALA A 73 6.90 0.20 -0.74
CA ALA A 73 6.32 -1.05 -0.28
C ALA A 73 7.35 -2.18 -0.39
N ASN A 74 7.75 -2.76 0.74
CA ASN A 74 8.63 -3.91 0.74
C ASN A 74 7.90 -5.17 0.25
N MET A 75 8.29 -5.64 -0.93
CA MET A 75 7.69 -6.79 -1.61
C MET A 75 8.09 -8.14 -1.01
N GLU A 76 8.87 -8.20 0.07
CA GLU A 76 9.06 -9.44 0.83
C GLU A 76 8.11 -9.56 2.03
N ALA A 77 7.76 -8.40 2.62
CA ALA A 77 6.89 -8.30 3.78
C ALA A 77 5.41 -8.10 3.41
N CYS A 78 5.11 -7.61 2.21
CA CYS A 78 3.74 -7.36 1.78
C CYS A 78 2.95 -8.67 1.60
N CYS A 79 1.79 -8.77 2.28
CA CYS A 79 0.85 -9.88 2.18
C CYS A 79 -0.21 -9.73 1.07
N GLY A 80 -0.30 -8.56 0.43
CA GLY A 80 -1.28 -8.30 -0.64
C GLY A 80 -2.72 -8.02 -0.18
N CYS A 81 -2.94 -7.53 1.04
CA CYS A 81 -4.28 -7.27 1.59
C CYS A 81 -5.09 -6.19 0.84
N GLY A 82 -4.43 -5.26 0.14
CA GLY A 82 -5.08 -4.19 -0.63
C GLY A 82 -5.75 -3.08 0.19
N VAL A 83 -5.50 -3.02 1.51
CA VAL A 83 -5.99 -1.92 2.38
C VAL A 83 -5.39 -0.58 1.96
N CYS A 84 -4.16 -0.58 1.47
CA CYS A 84 -3.44 0.61 1.01
C CYS A 84 -4.10 1.29 -0.20
N GLU A 85 -4.61 0.53 -1.16
CA GLU A 85 -5.39 1.07 -2.30
C GLU A 85 -6.72 1.64 -1.82
N ALA A 86 -7.44 0.93 -0.96
CA ALA A 86 -8.76 1.32 -0.49
C ALA A 86 -8.76 2.61 0.35
N ILE A 87 -7.70 2.86 1.14
CA ILE A 87 -7.59 4.05 2.00
C ILE A 87 -6.95 5.25 1.30
N CYS A 88 -6.35 5.06 0.12
CA CYS A 88 -5.64 6.13 -0.56
C CYS A 88 -6.65 7.21 -1.03
N PRO A 89 -6.48 8.48 -0.63
CA PRO A 89 -7.37 9.56 -1.05
C PRO A 89 -7.15 9.99 -2.50
N VAL A 90 -5.98 9.67 -3.06
CA VAL A 90 -5.63 9.99 -4.45
C VAL A 90 -6.01 8.83 -5.36
N LYS A 91 -6.84 9.12 -6.36
CA LYS A 91 -7.27 8.12 -7.34
C LYS A 91 -6.07 7.59 -8.13
N ASP A 92 -6.01 6.27 -8.29
CA ASP A 92 -4.98 5.56 -9.06
C ASP A 92 -3.54 5.88 -8.63
N CYS A 93 -3.33 6.22 -7.34
CA CYS A 93 -1.98 6.38 -6.77
C CYS A 93 -1.40 5.03 -6.34
N ILE A 94 -2.21 4.16 -5.73
CA ILE A 94 -1.84 2.78 -5.44
C ILE A 94 -2.81 1.91 -6.21
N THR A 95 -2.29 1.06 -7.09
CA THR A 95 -3.10 0.13 -7.88
C THR A 95 -2.72 -1.29 -7.53
N MET A 96 -3.70 -2.12 -7.20
CA MET A 96 -3.45 -3.52 -6.96
C MET A 96 -3.36 -4.32 -8.27
N VAL A 97 -2.27 -5.08 -8.41
CA VAL A 97 -1.96 -5.87 -9.60
C VAL A 97 -1.71 -7.33 -9.21
N ASN A 98 -2.15 -8.28 -10.05
CA ASN A 98 -1.97 -9.70 -9.81
C ASN A 98 -0.48 -10.10 -9.71
N GLU A 99 -0.14 -10.94 -8.73
CA GLU A 99 1.26 -11.34 -8.46
C GLU A 99 1.89 -12.09 -9.64
N VAL A 100 1.12 -12.84 -10.42
CA VAL A 100 1.61 -13.71 -11.50
C VAL A 100 2.30 -12.92 -12.62
N VAL A 101 2.02 -11.62 -12.73
CA VAL A 101 2.62 -10.73 -13.75
C VAL A 101 4.05 -10.31 -13.37
N PHE A 102 4.51 -10.67 -12.17
CA PHE A 102 5.77 -10.22 -11.63
C PHE A 102 6.70 -11.36 -11.27
N GLU A 103 7.96 -11.23 -11.67
CA GLU A 103 9.03 -12.16 -11.33
C GLU A 103 9.92 -11.62 -10.20
N GLU A 104 10.07 -10.30 -10.15
CA GLU A 104 10.99 -9.58 -9.27
C GLU A 104 10.30 -9.02 -8.02
N ARG A 105 11.09 -8.74 -6.98
CA ARG A 105 10.61 -8.22 -5.68
C ARG A 105 11.42 -7.02 -5.19
N ASP A 106 12.06 -6.35 -6.12
CA ASP A 106 12.89 -5.20 -5.83
C ASP A 106 12.05 -3.98 -5.39
N SER A 107 12.75 -2.96 -4.91
CA SER A 107 12.12 -1.69 -4.52
C SER A 107 11.42 -1.07 -5.71
N GLN A 108 10.17 -0.65 -5.54
CA GLN A 108 9.56 0.19 -6.56
C GLN A 108 10.14 1.61 -6.50
N TRP A 109 10.45 2.08 -5.29
CA TRP A 109 11.03 3.41 -5.12
C TRP A 109 12.42 3.54 -5.72
N GLN A 110 13.32 2.56 -5.57
CA GLN A 110 14.65 2.64 -6.21
C GLN A 110 14.55 2.63 -7.74
N MET A 111 13.66 1.82 -8.31
CA MET A 111 13.42 1.84 -9.77
C MET A 111 12.97 3.22 -10.24
N TRP A 112 12.11 3.88 -9.47
CA TRP A 112 11.62 5.23 -9.77
C TRP A 112 12.67 6.32 -9.55
N ASP A 113 13.49 6.22 -8.51
CA ASP A 113 14.55 7.17 -8.20
C ASP A 113 15.67 7.13 -9.26
N GLU A 114 16.02 5.93 -9.74
CA GLU A 114 17.01 5.75 -10.81
C GLU A 114 16.53 6.30 -12.16
N ASN A 115 15.32 5.92 -12.59
CA ASN A 115 14.73 6.43 -13.83
C ASN A 115 13.19 6.43 -13.78
N LYS A 116 12.62 7.63 -13.67
CA LYS A 116 11.18 7.86 -13.64
C LYS A 116 10.46 7.39 -14.91
N GLU A 117 11.03 7.66 -16.08
CA GLU A 117 10.38 7.31 -17.36
C GLU A 117 10.31 5.80 -17.56
N ASP A 118 11.33 5.07 -17.12
CA ASP A 118 11.35 3.62 -17.22
C ASP A 118 10.43 2.98 -16.18
N TYR A 119 10.33 3.56 -14.98
CA TYR A 119 9.35 3.16 -13.98
C TYR A 119 7.91 3.38 -14.45
N ASP A 120 7.62 4.50 -15.11
CA ASP A 120 6.27 4.78 -15.64
C ASP A 120 5.88 3.76 -16.71
N LYS A 121 6.79 3.42 -17.63
CA LYS A 121 6.57 2.36 -18.63
C LYS A 121 6.32 1.00 -17.96
N TYR A 122 7.16 0.67 -16.97
CA TYR A 122 7.00 -0.56 -16.18
C TYR A 122 5.63 -0.59 -15.49
N MET A 123 5.25 0.49 -14.82
CA MET A 123 3.99 0.62 -14.11
C MET A 123 2.81 0.42 -15.07
N ASP A 124 2.80 1.12 -16.21
CA ASP A 124 1.73 1.03 -17.21
C ASP A 124 1.62 -0.37 -17.81
N GLU A 125 2.75 -1.04 -18.09
CA GLU A 125 2.78 -2.43 -18.57
C GLU A 125 2.16 -3.39 -17.54
N LYS A 126 2.55 -3.27 -16.28
CA LYS A 126 2.09 -4.18 -15.23
C LYS A 126 0.63 -3.94 -14.87
N ILE A 127 0.20 -2.68 -14.81
CA ILE A 127 -1.21 -2.33 -14.59
C ILE A 127 -2.06 -2.81 -15.78
N SER A 128 -1.66 -2.56 -17.03
CA SER A 128 -2.45 -2.98 -18.20
C SER A 128 -2.60 -4.52 -18.30
N THR A 129 -1.57 -5.27 -17.90
CA THR A 129 -1.58 -6.74 -17.98
C THR A 129 -2.32 -7.38 -16.81
N GLY A 130 -2.22 -6.81 -15.61
CA GLY A 130 -2.59 -7.49 -14.36
C GLY A 130 -3.59 -6.77 -13.47
N LYS A 131 -4.22 -5.68 -13.94
CA LYS A 131 -5.23 -4.95 -13.16
C LYS A 131 -6.40 -5.87 -12.83
N ILE A 132 -6.71 -5.97 -11.54
CA ILE A 132 -7.81 -6.78 -11.05
C ILE A 132 -9.08 -5.91 -11.10
N GLU A 133 -9.91 -6.11 -12.12
CA GLU A 133 -11.21 -5.46 -12.22
C GLU A 133 -12.21 -6.07 -11.23
N GLY A 134 -13.09 -5.24 -10.65
CA GLY A 134 -14.18 -5.72 -9.81
C GLY A 134 -13.78 -6.28 -8.44
N ARG A 135 -12.64 -5.84 -7.87
CA ARG A 135 -12.24 -6.13 -6.48
C ARG A 135 -13.23 -5.46 -5.52
N HIS A 136 -14.36 -6.10 -5.31
CA HIS A 136 -15.34 -5.68 -4.32
C HIS A 136 -15.12 -6.54 -3.08
N PRO A 137 -14.49 -6.01 -2.01
CA PRO A 137 -14.23 -6.78 -0.79
C PRO A 137 -15.53 -7.20 -0.07
N ILE A 138 -16.66 -6.62 -0.47
CA ILE A 138 -17.98 -6.93 0.05
C ILE A 138 -18.85 -7.33 -1.13
N THR A 139 -19.29 -8.58 -1.15
CA THR A 139 -20.33 -9.02 -2.09
C THR A 139 -21.70 -8.56 -1.57
N GLY A 140 -22.51 -7.92 -2.41
CA GLY A 140 -23.87 -7.48 -2.08
C GLY A 140 -24.00 -6.03 -1.59
N LEU A 141 -25.14 -5.70 -0.97
CA LEU A 141 -25.53 -4.33 -0.56
C LEU A 141 -24.56 -3.62 0.40
N GLY A 142 -23.64 -4.35 1.04
CA GLY A 142 -22.65 -3.75 1.94
C GLY A 142 -21.68 -2.79 1.24
N GLN A 143 -21.54 -2.87 -0.09
CA GLN A 143 -20.81 -1.85 -0.88
C GLN A 143 -21.48 -0.48 -0.85
N ALA A 144 -22.82 -0.44 -0.84
CA ALA A 144 -23.56 0.81 -0.79
C ALA A 144 -23.38 1.53 0.56
N PHE A 145 -23.09 0.77 1.63
CA PHE A 145 -22.88 1.31 2.98
C PHE A 145 -21.42 1.68 3.27
N SER A 146 -20.46 0.99 2.65
CA SER A 146 -19.03 1.29 2.83
C SER A 146 -18.47 2.28 1.81
N GLY A 147 -19.19 2.56 0.72
CA GLY A 147 -18.72 3.40 -0.39
C GLY A 147 -17.68 2.72 -1.28
N ILE A 148 -17.25 1.49 -0.96
CA ILE A 148 -16.19 0.79 -1.68
C ILE A 148 -16.78 0.03 -2.88
N GLY A 149 -16.56 0.55 -4.10
CA GLY A 149 -16.96 -0.08 -5.36
C GLY A 149 -17.97 0.68 -6.23
N ILE A 150 -18.17 1.96 -5.95
CA ILE A 150 -18.84 2.88 -6.86
C ILE A 150 -17.70 3.68 -7.52
N GLU A 151 -17.78 3.96 -8.83
CA GLU A 151 -16.70 4.65 -9.59
C GLU A 151 -16.26 5.99 -8.99
N MET A 152 -17.04 6.51 -8.05
CA MET A 152 -16.64 7.46 -7.02
C MET A 152 -16.98 6.84 -5.67
N GLY A 153 -16.00 6.68 -4.77
CA GLY A 153 -16.10 5.97 -3.48
C GLY A 153 -17.11 6.52 -2.45
N HIS A 154 -18.11 7.27 -2.91
CA HIS A 154 -19.31 7.68 -2.22
C HIS A 154 -20.40 7.79 -3.28
N ASN A 155 -21.54 7.13 -3.08
CA ASN A 155 -22.72 7.38 -3.92
C ASN A 155 -23.07 8.87 -3.80
N PRO A 156 -22.98 9.66 -4.90
CA PRO A 156 -23.22 11.10 -4.85
C PRO A 156 -24.67 11.46 -4.48
N GLU A 157 -25.60 10.50 -4.50
CA GLU A 157 -26.98 10.68 -4.05
C GLU A 157 -27.17 10.39 -2.55
N THR A 158 -26.37 9.51 -1.94
CA THR A 158 -26.48 9.19 -0.49
C THR A 158 -25.42 9.85 0.38
N ALA A 159 -24.33 10.34 -0.21
CA ALA A 159 -23.27 11.08 0.49
C ALA A 159 -23.46 12.61 0.46
N GLN A 160 -24.57 13.10 -0.08
CA GLN A 160 -25.02 14.44 0.29
C GLN A 160 -25.41 14.37 1.76
N VAL A 161 -24.51 14.86 2.62
CA VAL A 161 -24.87 15.24 3.98
C VAL A 161 -26.01 16.24 3.88
N LYS A 162 -27.25 15.75 4.03
CA LYS A 162 -28.42 16.59 4.17
C LYS A 162 -28.12 17.56 5.29
N THR A 163 -28.05 18.84 4.96
CA THR A 163 -27.92 19.87 5.97
C THR A 163 -29.18 19.82 6.83
N LEU A 164 -29.13 20.34 8.05
CA LEU A 164 -30.30 20.43 8.94
C LEU A 164 -31.50 21.17 8.30
N GLN A 165 -31.27 21.87 7.20
CA GLN A 165 -32.27 22.58 6.41
C GLN A 165 -33.02 21.67 5.42
N ASP A 166 -32.43 20.53 5.03
CA ASP A 166 -32.98 19.56 4.08
C ASP A 166 -33.87 18.48 4.73
N LEU A 167 -34.04 18.53 6.06
CA LEU A 167 -34.82 17.59 6.87
C LEU A 167 -36.19 18.16 7.31
N LYS A 168 -36.68 19.22 6.66
CA LYS A 168 -37.99 19.83 6.93
C LYS A 168 -39.13 19.14 6.18
#